data_AF-A0A2R4M3A0-F1
#
_entry.id   AF-A0A2R4M3A0-F1
#
_cell.length_a   1.000
_cell.length_b   1.000
_cell.length_c   1.000
_cell.angle_alpha   90.00
_cell.angle_beta   90.00
_cell.angle_gamma   90.00
#
_symmetry.space_group_name_H-M   'P 1'
#
loop_
_entity.id
_entity.type
_entity.pdbx_description
1 polymer ?
#
loop_
_entity_poly.entity_id
_entity_poly.type
_entity_poly.pdbx_seq_one_letter_code
_entity_poly.pdbx_strand_id
1 'polypeptide(L)'
;MTDFTKLFAEMMAQSQKMAASFNPALENFQMPALDKLFPTMTKEQMDMFWGNAFNKDGLDAKTRLLVVLAGQTVLGAQAEAPFKMTVRHALEAGATQKEIAEVIYQMSMLGGVPAMSKALELAQAVFSETQEGSE
;
A
#
# COMPACT_ATOMS: atom_id res chain seq x y z
N MET A 1 4.94 -27.51 16.00
CA MET A 1 4.39 -26.15 16.24
C MET A 1 4.74 -25.77 17.66
N THR A 2 5.30 -24.59 17.89
CA THR A 2 5.64 -24.12 19.25
C THR A 2 4.37 -23.78 20.02
N ASP A 3 4.40 -23.88 21.35
CA ASP A 3 3.24 -23.60 22.23
C ASP A 3 2.66 -22.20 21.99
N PHE A 4 3.52 -21.25 21.62
CA PHE A 4 3.12 -19.88 21.27
C PHE A 4 2.24 -19.82 20.01
N THR A 5 2.54 -20.61 18.98
CA THR A 5 1.71 -20.65 17.75
C THR A 5 0.31 -21.19 18.05
N LYS A 6 0.20 -22.16 18.97
CA LYS A 6 -1.09 -22.72 19.38
C LYS A 6 -1.91 -21.72 20.21
N LEU A 7 -1.27 -21.07 21.18
CA LEU A 7 -1.89 -20.02 21.99
C LEU A 7 -2.39 -18.87 21.11
N PHE A 8 -1.59 -18.42 20.13
CA PHE A 8 -1.99 -17.37 19.21
C PHE A 8 -3.20 -17.76 18.35
N ALA A 9 -3.24 -19.00 17.85
CA ALA A 9 -4.38 -19.52 17.09
C ALA A 9 -5.67 -19.56 17.94
N GLU A 10 -5.56 -19.96 19.20
CA GLU A 10 -6.69 -19.97 20.15
C GLU A 10 -7.20 -18.55 20.45
N MET A 11 -6.29 -17.59 20.66
CA MET A 11 -6.64 -16.18 20.87
C MET A 11 -7.36 -15.57 19.65
N MET A 12 -6.89 -15.86 18.44
CA MET A 12 -7.54 -15.39 17.21
C MET A 12 -8.94 -15.99 17.04
N ALA A 13 -9.08 -17.31 17.27
CA ALA A 13 -10.39 -17.97 17.23
C ALA A 13 -11.37 -17.41 18.27
N GLN A 14 -10.89 -17.06 19.46
CA GLN A 14 -11.71 -16.42 20.49
C GLN A 14 -12.11 -14.99 20.10
N SER A 15 -11.21 -14.21 19.51
CA SER A 15 -11.50 -12.85 19.05
C SER A 15 -12.58 -12.82 17.95
N GLN A 16 -12.54 -13.78 17.01
CA GLN A 16 -13.56 -13.91 15.96
C GLN A 16 -14.92 -14.28 16.53
N LYS A 17 -14.98 -15.22 17.50
CA LYS A 17 -16.22 -15.57 18.21
C LYS A 17 -16.80 -14.37 18.98
N MET A 18 -15.95 -13.58 19.62
CA MET A 18 -16.38 -12.37 20.31
C MET A 18 -16.90 -11.33 19.32
N ALA A 19 -16.24 -11.10 18.19
CA ALA A 19 -16.73 -10.17 17.15
C ALA A 19 -18.09 -10.60 16.58
N ALA A 20 -18.28 -11.90 16.30
CA ALA A 20 -19.54 -12.46 15.83
C ALA A 20 -20.70 -12.27 16.83
N SER A 21 -20.42 -12.30 18.13
CA SER A 21 -21.45 -12.03 19.16
C SER A 21 -21.94 -10.58 19.20
N PHE A 22 -21.15 -9.62 18.71
CA PHE A 22 -21.55 -8.22 18.63
C PHE A 22 -22.26 -7.88 17.31
N ASN A 23 -21.85 -8.51 16.20
CA ASN A 23 -22.55 -8.42 14.92
C ASN A 23 -22.19 -9.64 14.05
N PRO A 24 -23.16 -10.47 13.61
CA PRO A 24 -22.92 -11.64 12.76
C PRO A 24 -22.17 -11.30 11.46
N ALA A 25 -22.32 -10.08 10.93
CA ALA A 25 -21.59 -9.63 9.74
C ALA A 25 -20.07 -9.52 9.95
N LEU A 26 -19.60 -9.48 11.20
CA LEU A 26 -18.18 -9.40 11.55
C LEU A 26 -17.49 -10.77 11.63
N GLU A 27 -18.25 -11.87 11.59
CA GLU A 27 -17.72 -13.24 11.64
C GLU A 27 -16.79 -13.54 10.43
N ASN A 28 -17.07 -12.91 9.29
CA ASN A 28 -16.28 -13.02 8.06
C ASN A 28 -15.38 -11.80 7.81
N PHE A 29 -15.19 -10.91 8.79
CA PHE A 29 -14.41 -9.68 8.61
C PHE A 29 -12.91 -10.01 8.57
N GLN A 30 -12.42 -10.26 7.37
CA GLN A 30 -11.00 -10.47 7.12
C GLN A 30 -10.30 -9.10 7.04
N MET A 31 -9.40 -8.80 7.98
CA MET A 31 -8.48 -7.66 7.91
C MET A 31 -7.79 -7.48 6.54
N PRO A 32 -7.31 -8.53 5.83
CA PRO A 32 -6.74 -8.36 4.49
C PRO A 32 -7.73 -7.94 3.40
N ALA A 33 -9.04 -7.89 3.69
CA ALA A 33 -10.04 -7.33 2.77
C ALA A 33 -10.18 -5.80 2.86
N LEU A 34 -9.47 -5.13 3.79
CA LEU A 34 -9.49 -3.65 3.87
C LEU A 34 -9.03 -3.00 2.56
N ASP A 35 -8.06 -3.59 1.86
CA ASP A 35 -7.55 -3.06 0.59
C ASP A 35 -8.61 -3.06 -0.53
N LYS A 36 -9.64 -3.90 -0.42
CA LYS A 36 -10.78 -3.91 -1.34
C LYS A 36 -11.90 -2.96 -0.91
N LEU A 37 -11.92 -2.56 0.36
CA LEU A 37 -12.91 -1.62 0.91
C LEU A 37 -12.52 -0.15 0.66
N PHE A 38 -11.22 0.14 0.53
CA PHE A 38 -10.71 1.46 0.18
C PHE A 38 -10.25 1.48 -1.28
N PRO A 39 -11.12 1.88 -2.23
CA PRO A 39 -10.74 1.94 -3.62
C PRO A 39 -9.63 2.96 -3.85
N THR A 40 -8.85 2.74 -4.92
CA THR A 40 -7.93 3.74 -5.47
C THR A 40 -8.69 5.06 -5.69
N MET A 41 -8.21 6.16 -5.12
CA MET A 41 -8.80 7.48 -5.36
C MET A 41 -8.65 7.86 -6.84
N THR A 42 -9.65 8.55 -7.41
CA THR A 42 -9.54 9.07 -8.78
C THR A 42 -8.47 10.16 -8.87
N LYS A 43 -7.99 10.45 -10.08
CA LYS A 43 -7.06 11.56 -10.31
C LYS A 43 -7.54 12.91 -9.73
N GLU A 44 -8.82 13.27 -9.88
CA GLU A 44 -9.35 14.52 -9.34
C GLU A 44 -9.33 14.54 -7.81
N GLN A 45 -9.66 13.41 -7.18
CA GLN A 45 -9.58 13.25 -5.73
C GLN A 45 -8.12 13.36 -5.26
N MET A 46 -7.19 12.77 -6.00
CA MET A 46 -5.76 12.89 -5.74
C MET A 46 -5.27 14.32 -5.82
N ASP A 47 -5.63 15.05 -6.87
CA ASP A 47 -5.24 16.45 -7.02
C ASP A 47 -5.84 17.32 -5.89
N MET A 48 -7.03 16.98 -5.39
CA MET A 48 -7.65 17.68 -4.27
C MET A 48 -6.99 17.39 -2.92
N PHE A 49 -6.72 16.13 -2.60
CA PHE A 49 -6.20 15.73 -1.27
C PHE A 49 -4.67 15.73 -1.19
N TRP A 50 -3.99 15.46 -2.29
CA TRP A 50 -2.54 15.30 -2.39
C TRP A 50 -1.89 16.24 -3.42
N GLY A 51 -2.67 16.95 -4.23
CA GLY A 51 -2.14 17.88 -5.21
C GLY A 51 -1.88 19.28 -4.67
N ASN A 52 -1.82 20.22 -5.62
CA ASN A 52 -1.54 21.63 -5.38
C ASN A 52 -2.84 22.46 -5.32
N ALA A 53 -4.01 21.82 -5.15
CA ALA A 53 -5.32 22.48 -5.16
C ALA A 53 -5.42 23.67 -4.19
N PHE A 54 -4.82 23.55 -3.01
CA PHE A 54 -4.78 24.62 -1.99
C PHE A 54 -3.55 25.54 -2.08
N ASN A 55 -2.50 25.13 -2.79
CA ASN A 55 -1.29 25.92 -3.02
C ASN A 55 -0.76 25.60 -4.42
N LYS A 56 -1.17 26.37 -5.42
CA LYS A 56 -0.89 26.10 -6.84
C LYS A 56 0.59 26.04 -7.19
N ASP A 57 1.44 26.69 -6.40
CA ASP A 57 2.90 26.70 -6.57
C ASP A 57 3.59 25.56 -5.79
N GLY A 58 2.82 24.71 -5.12
CA GLY A 58 3.30 23.54 -4.39
C GLY A 58 3.48 22.29 -5.27
N LEU A 59 3.97 21.21 -4.65
CA LEU A 59 4.12 19.91 -5.31
C LEU A 59 2.77 19.35 -5.74
N ASP A 60 2.74 18.79 -6.96
CA ASP A 60 1.61 18.04 -7.51
C ASP A 60 1.45 16.66 -6.84
N ALA A 61 0.31 16.01 -7.08
CA ALA A 61 -0.03 14.74 -6.44
C ALA A 61 0.99 13.65 -6.78
N LYS A 62 1.40 13.57 -8.06
CA LYS A 62 2.42 12.66 -8.54
C LYS A 62 3.72 12.79 -7.74
N THR A 63 4.25 14.00 -7.62
CA THR A 63 5.52 14.23 -6.92
C THR A 63 5.40 13.88 -5.44
N ARG A 64 4.29 14.25 -4.78
CA ARG A 64 4.08 13.89 -3.37
C ARG A 64 4.02 12.39 -3.15
N LEU A 65 3.30 11.66 -4.01
CA LEU A 65 3.19 10.21 -3.91
C LEU A 65 4.53 9.52 -4.15
N LEU A 66 5.35 10.01 -5.07
CA LEU A 66 6.73 9.53 -5.25
C LEU A 66 7.60 9.79 -4.01
N VAL A 67 7.45 10.93 -3.34
CA VAL A 67 8.14 11.23 -2.07
C VAL A 67 7.67 10.30 -0.94
N VAL A 68 6.36 10.05 -0.84
CA VAL A 68 5.81 9.10 0.14
C VAL A 68 6.36 7.69 -0.11
N LEU A 69 6.37 7.25 -1.37
CA LEU A 69 6.90 5.95 -1.77
C LEU A 69 8.39 5.81 -1.43
N ALA A 70 9.18 6.88 -1.64
CA ALA A 70 10.58 6.93 -1.26
C ALA A 70 10.75 6.72 0.26
N GLY A 71 9.96 7.43 1.07
CA GLY A 71 9.96 7.27 2.53
C GLY A 71 9.55 5.87 2.97
N GLN A 72 8.48 5.32 2.41
CA GLN A 72 8.04 3.95 2.72
C GLN A 72 9.10 2.90 2.34
N THR A 73 9.82 3.12 1.23
CA THR A 73 10.93 2.26 0.82
C THR A 73 12.06 2.31 1.84
N VAL A 74 12.50 3.50 2.28
CA VAL A 74 13.56 3.63 3.29
C VAL A 74 13.18 2.98 4.63
N LEU A 75 11.90 3.01 5.00
CA LEU A 75 11.37 2.31 6.18
C LEU A 75 11.32 0.77 6.00
N GLY A 76 11.74 0.25 4.85
CA GLY A 76 11.81 -1.18 4.56
C GLY A 76 10.53 -1.77 3.97
N ALA A 77 9.60 -0.94 3.48
CA ALA A 77 8.33 -1.37 2.91
C ALA A 77 7.54 -2.36 3.79
N GLN A 78 7.61 -2.17 5.11
CA GLN A 78 7.06 -3.11 6.10
C GLN A 78 5.53 -3.24 6.04
N ALA A 79 4.84 -2.14 5.70
CA ALA A 79 3.39 -2.12 5.56
C ALA A 79 3.02 -2.35 4.09
N GLU A 80 2.93 -3.62 3.69
CA GLU A 80 2.76 -4.01 2.28
C GLU A 80 1.48 -3.44 1.64
N ALA A 81 0.34 -3.53 2.34
CA ALA A 81 -0.95 -3.05 1.88
C ALA A 81 -0.93 -1.52 1.61
N PRO A 82 -0.54 -0.67 2.59
CA PRO A 82 -0.34 0.76 2.35
C PRO A 82 0.69 1.08 1.27
N PHE A 83 1.77 0.30 1.15
CA PHE A 83 2.79 0.49 0.11
C PHE A 83 2.19 0.28 -1.29
N LYS A 84 1.50 -0.85 -1.50
CA LYS A 84 0.83 -1.17 -2.77
C LYS A 84 -0.23 -0.12 -3.12
N MET A 85 -0.97 0.38 -2.13
CA MET A 85 -1.92 1.47 -2.31
C MET A 85 -1.22 2.74 -2.83
N THR A 86 -0.09 3.15 -2.22
CA THR A 86 0.71 4.29 -2.71
C THR A 86 1.16 4.09 -4.16
N VAL A 87 1.56 2.87 -4.56
CA VAL A 87 1.97 2.58 -5.94
C VAL A 87 0.81 2.77 -6.91
N ARG A 88 -0.37 2.20 -6.63
CA ARG A 88 -1.58 2.37 -7.47
C ARG A 88 -1.96 3.83 -7.61
N HIS A 89 -1.93 4.54 -6.49
CA HIS A 89 -2.18 5.97 -6.40
C HIS A 89 -1.19 6.80 -7.22
N ALA A 90 0.10 6.47 -7.19
CA ALA A 90 1.10 7.16 -7.99
C ALA A 90 0.86 6.97 -9.50
N LEU A 91 0.48 5.76 -9.92
CA LEU A 91 0.12 5.47 -11.32
C LEU A 91 -1.10 6.29 -11.77
N GLU A 92 -2.15 6.33 -10.95
CA GLU A 92 -3.36 7.12 -11.23
C GLU A 92 -3.07 8.63 -11.30
N ALA A 93 -2.13 9.12 -10.48
CA ALA A 93 -1.65 10.50 -10.53
C ALA A 93 -0.75 10.79 -11.74
N GLY A 94 -0.45 9.80 -12.60
CA GLY A 94 0.35 9.95 -13.81
C GLY A 94 1.84 9.68 -13.65
N ALA A 95 2.27 9.01 -12.57
CA ALA A 95 3.58 8.41 -12.51
C ALA A 95 3.67 7.21 -13.46
N THR A 96 4.81 7.04 -14.09
CA THR A 96 5.11 5.85 -14.88
C THR A 96 5.71 4.76 -13.99
N GLN A 97 5.56 3.49 -14.40
CA GLN A 97 6.23 2.37 -13.72
C GLN A 97 7.76 2.59 -13.65
N LYS A 98 8.34 3.24 -14.66
CA LYS A 98 9.76 3.61 -14.70
C LYS A 98 10.12 4.61 -13.61
N GLU A 99 9.36 5.70 -13.46
CA GLU A 99 9.61 6.69 -12.39
C GLU A 99 9.49 6.07 -11.00
N ILE A 100 8.50 5.20 -10.80
CA ILE A 100 8.31 4.46 -9.54
C ILE A 100 9.53 3.57 -9.26
N ALA A 101 9.99 2.79 -10.25
CA ALA A 101 11.14 1.92 -10.10
C ALA A 101 12.44 2.69 -9.83
N GLU A 102 12.67 3.81 -10.52
CA GLU A 102 13.84 4.68 -10.32
C GLU A 102 13.88 5.28 -8.90
N VAL A 103 12.73 5.74 -8.39
CA VAL A 103 12.64 6.26 -7.01
C VAL A 103 12.96 5.16 -6.00
N ILE A 104 12.39 3.96 -6.16
CA ILE A 104 12.67 2.81 -5.29
C ILE A 104 14.16 2.42 -5.37
N TYR A 105 14.73 2.38 -6.57
CA TYR A 105 16.14 2.08 -6.80
C TYR A 105 17.06 3.08 -6.10
N GLN A 106 16.79 4.38 -6.23
CA GLN A 106 17.56 5.44 -5.59
C GLN A 106 17.58 5.28 -4.06
N MET A 107 16.49 4.78 -3.46
CA MET A 107 16.41 4.56 -2.02
C MET A 107 17.32 3.43 -1.52
N SER A 108 17.92 2.63 -2.39
CA SER A 108 18.97 1.67 -1.99
C SER A 108 20.14 2.35 -1.27
N MET A 109 20.43 3.62 -1.58
CA MET A 109 21.49 4.39 -0.92
C MET A 109 21.14 4.80 0.52
N LEU A 110 19.85 4.83 0.86
CA LEU A 110 19.37 5.29 2.16
C LEU A 110 18.83 4.14 3.03
N GLY A 111 17.97 3.29 2.46
CA GLY A 111 17.38 2.11 3.13
C GLY A 111 18.15 0.81 2.91
N GLY A 112 19.20 0.83 2.07
CA GLY A 112 19.96 -0.37 1.71
C GLY A 112 19.28 -1.22 0.62
N VAL A 113 20.05 -2.15 0.06
CA VAL A 113 19.60 -3.08 -0.99
C VAL A 113 18.38 -3.92 -0.57
N PRO A 114 18.29 -4.49 0.66
CA PRO A 114 17.14 -5.31 1.04
C PRO A 114 15.80 -4.57 1.00
N ALA A 115 15.79 -3.30 1.45
CA ALA A 115 14.60 -2.47 1.44
C ALA A 115 14.14 -2.16 0.02
N MET A 116 15.09 -1.80 -0.86
CA MET A 116 14.85 -1.58 -2.28
C MET A 116 14.34 -2.84 -2.99
N SER A 117 14.93 -4.01 -2.74
CA SER A 117 14.48 -5.28 -3.33
C SER A 117 13.06 -5.64 -2.94
N LYS A 118 12.71 -5.52 -1.65
CA LYS A 118 11.34 -5.78 -1.17
C LYS A 118 10.33 -4.80 -1.77
N ALA A 119 10.68 -3.52 -1.85
CA ALA A 119 9.84 -2.50 -2.45
C ALA A 119 9.60 -2.74 -3.95
N LEU A 120 10.63 -3.16 -4.70
CA LEU A 120 10.48 -3.53 -6.12
C LEU A 120 9.56 -4.73 -6.32
N GLU A 121 9.67 -5.76 -5.47
CA GLU A 121 8.79 -6.94 -5.50
C GLU A 121 7.32 -6.53 -5.32
N LEU A 122 7.05 -5.66 -4.32
CA LEU A 122 5.69 -5.17 -4.06
C LEU A 122 5.16 -4.29 -5.19
N ALA A 123 5.99 -3.43 -5.77
CA ALA A 123 5.60 -2.59 -6.91
C ALA A 123 5.32 -3.45 -8.15
N GLN A 124 6.12 -4.47 -8.41
CA GLN A 124 5.92 -5.39 -9.52
C GLN A 124 4.58 -6.13 -9.42
N ALA A 125 4.20 -6.58 -8.21
CA ALA A 125 2.88 -7.20 -7.99
C ALA A 125 1.73 -6.28 -8.42
N VAL A 126 1.81 -4.98 -8.12
CA VAL A 126 0.80 -4.00 -8.53
C VAL A 126 0.78 -3.78 -10.05
N PHE A 127 1.96 -3.76 -10.68
CA PHE A 127 2.06 -3.58 -12.13
C PHE A 127 1.41 -4.74 -12.89
N SER A 128 1.58 -5.98 -12.40
CA SER A 128 0.96 -7.17 -12.98
C SER A 128 -0.57 -7.16 -12.85
N GLU A 129 -1.11 -6.75 -11.70
CA GLU A 129 -2.57 -6.61 -11.50
C GLU A 129 -3.21 -5.59 -12.47
N THR A 130 -2.46 -4.54 -12.83
CA THR A 130 -2.95 -3.49 -13.72
C THR A 130 -3.00 -3.95 -15.19
N GLN A 131 -2.11 -4.88 -15.58
CA GLN A 131 -2.09 -5.42 -16.94
C GLN A 131 -3.28 -6.37 -17.19
N GLU A 132 -3.64 -7.20 -16.20
CA GLU A 132 -4.77 -8.13 -16.30
C GLU A 132 -6.15 -7.43 -16.32
N GLY A 133 -6.26 -6.21 -15.79
CA GLY A 133 -7.50 -5.42 -15.80
C GLY A 133 -7.73 -4.59 -17.07
N SER A 134 -6.80 -4.63 -18.02
CA SER A 134 -6.85 -3.88 -19.29
C SER A 134 -7.12 -4.76 -20.52
N GLU A 135 -7.43 -6.04 -20.32
CA GLU A 135 -8.01 -6.96 -21.32
C GLU A 135 -9.52 -7.13 -21.12
#